data_AF-A0A2H0QLB2-F1
#
_entry.id   AF-A0A2H0QLB2-F1
#
_cell.length_a   1.000
_cell.length_b   1.000
_cell.length_c   1.000
_cell.angle_alpha   90.00
_cell.angle_beta   90.00
_cell.angle_gamma   90.00
#
_symmetry.space_group_name_H-M   'P 1'
#
loop_
_entity.id
_entity.type
_entity.pdbx_description
1 polymer ?
#
loop_
_entity_poly.entity_id
_entity_poly.type
_entity_poly.pdbx_seq_one_letter_code
_entity_poly.pdbx_strand_id
1 'polypeptide(L)'
;MKIFIVLVTLFTLNFSQAANLPCEGEKGDYFVNANGEPGGFVAENAIVDTTVYLGKNVQICGHAMILDHAQITGNAIVKDYAKVYHSAKVFGNAIVYENAEIYERAGVWENARAYGNSRIYGFAGLRGNVRVYGVARMYDATYSSGVYY
;
A
#
# COMPACT_ATOMS: atom_id res chain seq x y z
N MET A 1 36.49 2.65 -53.08
CA MET A 1 36.35 2.75 -51.61
C MET A 1 34.86 2.62 -51.28
N LYS A 2 34.41 1.47 -50.77
CA LYS A 2 32.99 1.25 -50.41
C LYS A 2 32.83 1.57 -48.91
N ILE A 3 32.06 2.60 -48.59
CA ILE A 3 31.71 2.96 -47.22
C ILE A 3 30.51 2.10 -46.81
N PHE A 4 30.67 1.28 -45.78
CA PHE A 4 29.57 0.58 -45.11
C PHE A 4 28.99 1.51 -44.04
N ILE A 5 27.73 1.91 -44.21
CA ILE A 5 26.97 2.64 -43.20
C ILE A 5 26.34 1.58 -42.28
N VAL A 6 26.84 1.47 -41.05
CA VAL A 6 26.20 0.68 -40.00
C VAL A 6 25.00 1.47 -39.51
N LEU A 7 23.80 1.01 -39.83
CA LEU A 7 22.55 1.60 -39.37
C LEU A 7 22.38 1.24 -37.88
N VAL A 8 22.82 2.11 -36.98
CA VAL A 8 22.51 1.99 -35.55
C VAL A 8 21.08 2.47 -35.36
N THR A 9 20.13 1.53 -35.25
CA THR A 9 18.76 1.85 -34.88
C THR A 9 18.73 2.25 -33.41
N LEU A 10 18.49 3.54 -33.13
CA LEU A 10 18.15 4.00 -31.78
C LEU A 10 16.85 3.31 -31.35
N PHE A 11 16.95 2.36 -30.43
CA PHE A 11 15.80 1.78 -29.76
C PHE A 11 15.36 2.76 -28.68
N THR A 12 14.27 3.50 -28.90
CA THR A 12 13.68 4.31 -27.84
C THR A 12 13.03 3.38 -26.82
N LEU A 13 13.64 3.24 -25.64
CA LEU A 13 13.04 2.55 -24.51
C LEU A 13 11.77 3.32 -24.11
N ASN A 14 10.60 2.72 -24.36
CA ASN A 14 9.32 3.25 -23.89
C ASN A 14 9.24 3.09 -22.37
N PHE A 15 9.70 4.09 -21.62
CA PHE A 15 9.67 4.12 -20.15
C PHE A 15 8.25 4.15 -19.55
N SER A 16 7.19 4.18 -20.36
CA SER A 16 5.81 4.32 -19.89
C SER A 16 5.12 3.02 -19.45
N GLN A 17 5.68 1.84 -19.70
CA GLN A 17 5.02 0.58 -19.34
C GLN A 17 5.03 0.28 -17.84
N ALA A 18 6.05 0.71 -17.09
CA ALA A 18 6.17 0.40 -15.66
C ALA A 18 5.12 1.11 -14.80
N ALA A 19 4.66 2.30 -15.20
CA ALA A 19 3.73 3.12 -14.42
C ALA A 19 2.32 2.52 -14.28
N ASN A 20 1.97 1.52 -15.09
CA ASN A 20 0.68 0.84 -15.05
C ASN A 20 0.75 -0.56 -14.42
N LEU A 21 1.94 -1.01 -14.01
CA LEU A 21 2.11 -2.29 -13.33
C LEU A 21 1.87 -2.12 -11.82
N PRO A 22 1.35 -3.15 -11.13
CA PRO A 22 1.28 -3.15 -9.67
C PRO A 22 2.64 -2.83 -9.06
N CYS A 23 2.64 -2.03 -8.00
CA CYS A 23 3.84 -1.61 -7.29
C CYS A 23 4.94 -1.09 -8.23
N GLU A 24 4.55 -0.33 -9.26
CA GLU A 24 5.48 0.28 -10.23
C GLU A 24 6.40 -0.74 -10.94
N GLY A 25 5.95 -2.01 -11.04
CA GLY A 25 6.68 -3.10 -11.70
C GLY A 25 7.56 -3.94 -10.78
N GLU A 26 7.38 -3.87 -9.46
CA GLU A 26 8.00 -4.81 -8.51
C GLU A 26 7.65 -6.27 -8.86
N LYS A 27 8.56 -7.20 -8.52
CA LYS A 27 8.27 -8.63 -8.56
C LYS A 27 7.36 -9.00 -7.39
N GLY A 28 6.44 -9.93 -7.63
CA GLY A 28 5.50 -10.39 -6.64
C GLY A 28 4.43 -11.27 -7.24
N ASP A 29 3.50 -11.69 -6.40
CA ASP A 29 2.40 -12.59 -6.75
C ASP A 29 1.06 -12.05 -6.23
N TYR A 30 -0.04 -12.58 -6.75
CA TYR A 30 -1.37 -12.28 -6.24
C TYR A 30 -1.69 -13.17 -5.05
N PHE A 31 -2.11 -12.55 -3.95
CA PHE A 31 -2.50 -13.25 -2.73
C PHE A 31 -3.77 -14.08 -2.95
N VAL A 32 -3.90 -15.21 -2.26
CA VAL A 32 -5.15 -15.99 -2.23
C VAL A 32 -5.66 -15.96 -0.80
N ASN A 33 -6.85 -15.40 -0.62
CA ASN A 33 -7.48 -15.28 0.69
C ASN A 33 -7.83 -16.66 1.26
N ALA A 34 -7.97 -16.77 2.58
CA ALA A 34 -8.30 -18.04 3.26
C ALA A 34 -9.62 -18.68 2.77
N ASN A 35 -10.54 -17.89 2.19
CA ASN A 35 -11.77 -18.38 1.57
C ASN A 35 -11.59 -18.89 0.12
N GLY A 36 -10.37 -18.87 -0.41
CA GLY A 36 -10.03 -19.27 -1.78
C GLY A 36 -10.20 -18.17 -2.83
N GLU A 37 -10.70 -16.98 -2.46
CA GLU A 37 -10.89 -15.89 -3.42
C GLU A 37 -9.55 -15.20 -3.74
N PRO A 38 -9.33 -14.79 -5.01
CA PRO A 38 -8.14 -14.03 -5.37
C PRO A 38 -8.14 -12.66 -4.68
N GLY A 39 -6.99 -12.31 -4.12
CA GLY A 39 -6.70 -11.04 -3.47
C GLY A 39 -5.81 -10.12 -4.32
N GLY A 40 -5.23 -9.12 -3.67
CA GLY A 40 -4.38 -8.11 -4.28
C GLY A 40 -2.96 -8.58 -4.59
N PHE A 41 -2.19 -7.72 -5.25
CA PHE A 41 -0.78 -7.94 -5.53
C PHE A 41 0.07 -7.77 -4.25
N VAL A 42 1.03 -8.67 -4.05
CA VAL A 42 1.98 -8.66 -2.94
C VAL A 42 3.39 -8.78 -3.50
N ALA A 43 4.21 -7.77 -3.27
CA ALA A 43 5.61 -7.77 -3.66
C ALA A 43 6.41 -8.89 -2.95
N GLU A 44 7.45 -9.40 -3.62
CA GLU A 44 8.31 -10.50 -3.12
C GLU A 44 8.93 -10.21 -1.74
N ASN A 45 9.14 -8.93 -1.43
CA ASN A 45 9.74 -8.47 -0.18
C ASN A 45 8.72 -8.13 0.92
N ALA A 46 7.43 -8.14 0.61
CA ALA A 46 6.38 -7.86 1.57
C ALA A 46 5.97 -9.13 2.31
N ILE A 47 5.44 -8.96 3.53
CA ILE A 47 4.97 -10.08 4.37
C ILE A 47 3.47 -9.91 4.58
N VAL A 48 2.70 -10.93 4.24
CA VAL A 48 1.24 -10.97 4.46
C VAL A 48 0.87 -12.28 5.15
N ASP A 49 0.30 -12.21 6.34
CA ASP A 49 -0.17 -13.38 7.08
C ASP A 49 -1.36 -14.04 6.39
N THR A 50 -1.50 -15.36 6.56
CA THR A 50 -2.59 -16.15 5.94
C THR A 50 -3.98 -15.83 6.48
N THR A 51 -4.06 -15.15 7.63
CA THR A 51 -5.30 -14.69 8.27
C THR A 51 -5.79 -13.34 7.77
N VAL A 52 -4.99 -12.64 6.97
CA VAL A 52 -5.33 -11.35 6.36
C VAL A 52 -6.34 -11.54 5.23
N TYR A 53 -7.18 -10.53 5.02
CA TYR A 53 -8.00 -10.43 3.82
C TYR A 53 -7.54 -9.27 2.93
N LEU A 54 -7.23 -9.55 1.67
CA LEU A 54 -6.89 -8.57 0.64
C LEU A 54 -7.95 -8.55 -0.47
N GLY A 55 -8.48 -7.37 -0.78
CA GLY A 55 -9.29 -7.14 -1.97
C GLY A 55 -8.45 -7.18 -3.26
N LYS A 56 -9.09 -7.53 -4.38
CA LYS A 56 -8.44 -7.75 -5.69
C LYS A 56 -7.55 -6.63 -6.21
N ASN A 57 -7.87 -5.37 -5.89
CA ASN A 57 -7.15 -4.19 -6.40
C ASN A 57 -6.13 -3.63 -5.41
N VAL A 58 -5.93 -4.29 -4.27
CA VAL A 58 -4.95 -3.88 -3.26
C VAL A 58 -3.55 -4.12 -3.78
N GLN A 59 -2.63 -3.22 -3.41
CA GLN A 59 -1.20 -3.37 -3.70
C GLN A 59 -0.42 -3.28 -2.40
N ILE A 60 0.30 -4.36 -2.07
CA ILE A 60 1.24 -4.42 -0.96
C ILE A 60 2.64 -4.43 -1.57
N CYS A 61 3.39 -3.35 -1.39
CA CYS A 61 4.66 -3.09 -2.06
C CYS A 61 5.84 -2.98 -1.07
N GLY A 62 7.06 -3.04 -1.58
CA GLY A 62 8.28 -2.86 -0.77
C GLY A 62 8.41 -3.93 0.32
N HIS A 63 8.68 -3.48 1.55
CA HIS A 63 8.85 -4.30 2.76
C HIS A 63 7.65 -4.19 3.71
N ALA A 64 6.46 -3.84 3.20
CA ALA A 64 5.27 -3.70 4.02
C ALA A 64 4.90 -5.02 4.73
N MET A 65 4.38 -4.92 5.94
CA MET A 65 3.95 -6.08 6.74
C MET A 65 2.47 -5.98 7.08
N ILE A 66 1.68 -6.93 6.57
CA ILE A 66 0.25 -7.04 6.86
C ILE A 66 0.02 -8.32 7.67
N LEU A 67 -0.39 -8.17 8.93
CA LEU A 67 -0.36 -9.26 9.90
C LEU A 67 -1.73 -9.47 10.56
N ASP A 68 -1.86 -10.59 11.27
CA ASP A 68 -3.05 -10.97 12.04
C ASP A 68 -4.34 -10.97 11.19
N HIS A 69 -5.42 -10.39 11.70
CA HIS A 69 -6.74 -10.33 11.07
C HIS A 69 -7.01 -8.99 10.36
N ALA A 70 -5.95 -8.30 9.90
CA ALA A 70 -6.09 -7.07 9.15
C ALA A 70 -6.89 -7.27 7.86
N GLN A 71 -7.66 -6.25 7.46
CA GLN A 71 -8.48 -6.29 6.25
C GLN A 71 -8.16 -5.09 5.36
N ILE A 72 -7.73 -5.35 4.13
CA ILE A 72 -7.35 -4.32 3.18
C ILE A 72 -8.19 -4.50 1.92
N THR A 73 -8.90 -3.46 1.48
CA THR A 73 -9.82 -3.56 0.34
C THR A 73 -9.84 -2.27 -0.51
N GLY A 74 -10.61 -2.27 -1.60
CA GLY A 74 -10.60 -1.16 -2.56
C GLY A 74 -9.29 -1.11 -3.35
N ASN A 75 -8.84 0.10 -3.67
CA ASN A 75 -7.58 0.39 -4.36
C ASN A 75 -6.48 0.83 -3.36
N ALA A 76 -6.54 0.35 -2.12
CA ALA A 76 -5.60 0.74 -1.10
C ALA A 76 -4.17 0.27 -1.44
N ILE A 77 -3.19 1.11 -1.08
CA ILE A 77 -1.77 0.82 -1.28
C ILE A 77 -1.08 0.88 0.07
N VAL A 78 -0.38 -0.20 0.43
CA VAL A 78 0.51 -0.24 1.59
C VAL A 78 1.92 -0.53 1.11
N LYS A 79 2.88 0.33 1.43
CA LYS A 79 4.24 0.24 0.88
C LYS A 79 5.35 0.65 1.84
N ASP A 80 6.59 0.61 1.36
CA ASP A 80 7.82 0.91 2.11
C ASP A 80 7.99 -0.04 3.30
N TYR A 81 7.98 0.44 4.54
CA TYR A 81 8.11 -0.36 5.77
C TYR A 81 6.84 -0.30 6.64
N ALA A 82 5.71 0.11 6.04
CA ALA A 82 4.45 0.27 6.75
C ALA A 82 3.94 -1.05 7.32
N LYS A 83 3.26 -0.95 8.47
CA LYS A 83 2.68 -2.11 9.18
C LYS A 83 1.19 -1.93 9.37
N VAL A 84 0.41 -2.96 9.02
CA VAL A 84 -1.03 -3.02 9.29
C VAL A 84 -1.34 -4.34 9.96
N TYR A 85 -1.81 -4.33 11.20
CA TYR A 85 -1.92 -5.54 12.02
C TYR A 85 -3.11 -5.53 12.99
N HIS A 86 -3.26 -6.57 13.80
CA HIS A 86 -4.42 -6.89 14.62
C HIS A 86 -5.73 -6.98 13.80
N SER A 87 -6.69 -6.07 14.00
CA SER A 87 -7.98 -6.03 13.30
C SER A 87 -8.16 -4.72 12.52
N ALA A 88 -7.05 -4.07 12.17
CA ALA A 88 -7.05 -2.81 11.44
C ALA A 88 -7.69 -2.95 10.06
N LYS A 89 -8.30 -1.87 9.57
CA LYS A 89 -8.97 -1.81 8.28
C LYS A 89 -8.42 -0.68 7.42
N VAL A 90 -7.97 -1.01 6.21
CA VAL A 90 -7.51 -0.02 5.24
C VAL A 90 -8.31 -0.20 3.95
N PHE A 91 -9.03 0.83 3.49
CA PHE A 91 -9.93 0.66 2.34
C PHE A 91 -10.12 1.91 1.48
N GLY A 92 -10.82 1.79 0.35
CA GLY A 92 -10.96 2.90 -0.60
C GLY A 92 -9.67 3.14 -1.38
N ASN A 93 -9.21 4.38 -1.48
CA ASN A 93 -7.95 4.77 -2.14
C ASN A 93 -6.89 5.18 -1.09
N ALA A 94 -6.97 4.64 0.13
CA ALA A 94 -6.05 4.97 1.21
C ALA A 94 -4.62 4.54 0.87
N ILE A 95 -3.64 5.34 1.32
CA ILE A 95 -2.21 5.05 1.12
C ILE A 95 -1.50 5.07 2.46
N VAL A 96 -0.88 3.95 2.83
CA VAL A 96 -0.06 3.81 4.03
C VAL A 96 1.38 3.51 3.62
N TYR A 97 2.34 4.31 4.06
CA TYR A 97 3.71 4.22 3.56
C TYR A 97 4.75 4.70 4.59
N GLU A 98 6.03 4.76 4.21
CA GLU A 98 7.17 4.96 5.13
C GLU A 98 7.14 3.95 6.30
N ASN A 99 7.13 4.40 7.55
CA ASN A 99 7.14 3.56 8.76
C ASN A 99 5.81 3.61 9.52
N ALA A 100 4.71 3.99 8.86
CA ALA A 100 3.43 4.15 9.53
C ALA A 100 2.89 2.81 10.06
N GLU A 101 2.30 2.84 11.25
CA GLU A 101 1.70 1.68 11.90
C GLU A 101 0.19 1.89 12.10
N ILE A 102 -0.62 0.99 11.54
CA ILE A 102 -2.07 0.94 11.73
C ILE A 102 -2.44 -0.35 12.45
N TYR A 103 -3.06 -0.27 13.62
CA TYR A 103 -3.28 -1.47 14.44
C TYR A 103 -4.52 -1.39 15.32
N GLU A 104 -4.75 -2.45 16.10
CA GLU A 104 -5.97 -2.66 16.90
C GLU A 104 -7.22 -2.65 16.03
N ARG A 105 -8.15 -1.70 16.21
CA ARG A 105 -9.41 -1.59 15.44
C ARG A 105 -9.44 -0.34 14.57
N ALA A 106 -8.27 0.27 14.32
CA ALA A 106 -8.16 1.50 13.55
C ALA A 106 -8.63 1.32 12.09
N GLY A 107 -9.18 2.39 11.53
CA GLY A 107 -9.61 2.48 10.14
C GLY A 107 -8.89 3.60 9.39
N VAL A 108 -8.41 3.33 8.18
CA VAL A 108 -7.90 4.36 7.24
C VAL A 108 -8.59 4.16 5.90
N TRP A 109 -9.32 5.17 5.41
CA TRP A 109 -10.11 5.00 4.19
C TRP A 109 -10.33 6.24 3.35
N GLU A 110 -11.04 6.06 2.22
CA GLU A 110 -11.23 7.07 1.17
C GLU A 110 -9.88 7.52 0.61
N ASN A 111 -9.46 8.77 0.75
CA ASN A 111 -8.19 9.28 0.22
C ASN A 111 -7.18 9.57 1.33
N ALA A 112 -7.38 9.00 2.54
CA ALA A 112 -6.54 9.26 3.68
C ALA A 112 -5.12 8.72 3.45
N ARG A 113 -4.13 9.43 3.99
CA ARG A 113 -2.72 9.07 3.89
C ARG A 113 -2.07 9.05 5.27
N ALA A 114 -1.44 7.93 5.61
CA ALA A 114 -0.65 7.77 6.83
C ALA A 114 0.80 7.42 6.46
N TYR A 115 1.75 8.18 6.96
CA TYR A 115 3.16 8.06 6.65
C TYR A 115 4.04 8.53 7.82
N GLY A 116 5.34 8.72 7.63
CA GLY A 116 6.28 8.97 8.70
C GLY A 116 6.37 7.79 9.68
N ASN A 117 6.63 8.09 10.94
CA ASN A 117 6.57 7.15 12.06
C ASN A 117 5.23 7.28 12.81
N SER A 118 4.14 7.57 12.08
CA SER A 118 2.83 7.77 12.67
C SER A 118 2.22 6.47 13.18
N ARG A 119 1.42 6.57 14.25
CA ARG A 119 0.71 5.44 14.86
C ARG A 119 -0.77 5.73 14.94
N ILE A 120 -1.58 4.87 14.32
CA ILE A 120 -3.03 4.99 14.29
C ILE A 120 -3.62 3.70 14.88
N TYR A 121 -4.31 3.82 16.00
CA TYR A 121 -4.71 2.68 16.83
C TYR A 121 -6.01 2.95 17.60
N GLY A 122 -6.39 2.04 18.51
CA GLY A 122 -7.68 2.07 19.19
C GLY A 122 -8.82 1.96 18.19
N PHE A 123 -9.81 2.83 18.36
CA PHE A 123 -10.92 3.03 17.45
C PHE A 123 -10.73 4.24 16.52
N ALA A 124 -9.48 4.67 16.27
CA ALA A 124 -9.23 5.81 15.41
C ALA A 124 -9.72 5.57 13.97
N GLY A 125 -10.26 6.62 13.36
CA GLY A 125 -10.69 6.60 11.96
C GLY A 125 -10.13 7.77 11.16
N LEU A 126 -9.37 7.50 10.10
CA LEU A 126 -8.94 8.51 9.13
C LEU A 126 -9.79 8.39 7.87
N ARG A 127 -10.53 9.44 7.54
CA ARG A 127 -11.45 9.50 6.40
C ARG A 127 -11.17 10.71 5.52
N GLY A 128 -11.50 10.62 4.24
CA GLY A 128 -11.49 11.75 3.33
C GLY A 128 -10.07 12.17 3.00
N ASN A 129 -9.76 13.47 3.12
CA ASN A 129 -8.48 14.05 2.73
C ASN A 129 -7.58 14.31 3.96
N VAL A 130 -7.39 13.30 4.80
CA VAL A 130 -6.53 13.38 5.98
C VAL A 130 -5.10 12.98 5.64
N ARG A 131 -4.12 13.70 6.19
CA ARG A 131 -2.69 13.36 6.12
C ARG A 131 -2.12 13.28 7.54
N VAL A 132 -1.55 12.15 7.91
CA VAL A 132 -0.88 11.94 9.19
C VAL A 132 0.56 11.54 8.94
N TYR A 133 1.52 12.21 9.58
CA TYR A 133 2.94 11.97 9.39
C TYR A 133 3.73 12.24 10.66
N GLY A 134 5.07 12.25 10.59
CA GLY A 134 5.90 12.56 11.75
C GLY A 134 5.83 11.48 12.83
N VAL A 135 5.68 11.90 14.09
CA VAL A 135 5.54 11.00 15.26
C VAL A 135 4.14 11.16 15.85
N ALA A 136 3.15 11.36 14.96
CA ALA A 136 1.76 11.50 15.33
C ALA A 136 1.20 10.23 15.97
N ARG A 137 0.28 10.42 16.92
CA ARG A 137 -0.52 9.35 17.53
C ARG A 137 -2.01 9.70 17.37
N MET A 138 -2.75 8.84 16.68
CA MET A 138 -4.20 8.97 16.49
C MET A 138 -4.88 7.80 17.20
N TYR A 139 -5.81 8.08 18.11
CA TYR A 139 -6.50 7.05 18.89
C TYR A 139 -7.92 7.51 19.23
N ASP A 140 -8.88 6.57 19.23
CA ASP A 140 -10.26 6.72 19.73
C ASP A 140 -11.05 7.95 19.22
N ALA A 141 -10.70 8.45 18.03
CA ALA A 141 -11.36 9.58 17.39
C ALA A 141 -11.41 9.42 15.86
N THR A 142 -12.40 10.07 15.24
CA THR A 142 -12.51 10.14 13.77
C THR A 142 -12.05 11.51 13.26
N TYR A 143 -11.21 11.48 12.24
CA TYR A 143 -10.66 12.64 11.56
C TYR A 143 -11.11 12.59 10.09
N SER A 144 -11.81 13.63 9.63
CA SER A 144 -12.38 13.68 8.27
C SER A 144 -11.67 14.63 7.31
N SER A 145 -10.80 15.49 7.84
CA SER A 145 -9.93 16.40 7.08
C SER A 145 -8.81 16.89 8.00
N GLY A 146 -7.68 17.29 7.42
CA GLY A 146 -6.59 17.90 8.17
C GLY A 146 -5.22 17.27 7.90
N VAL A 147 -4.21 17.91 8.49
CA VAL A 147 -2.81 17.52 8.42
C VAL A 147 -2.30 17.44 9.86
N TYR A 148 -1.79 16.27 10.26
CA TYR A 148 -1.37 15.95 11.63
C TYR A 148 0.07 15.43 11.63
N TYR A 149 0.88 15.81 12.63
CA TYR A 149 2.32 15.56 12.72
C TYR A 149 2.72 14.95 14.06
#